data_AF-A0A959W598-F1
#
_entry.id   AF-A0A959W598-F1
#
_cell.length_a   1.000
_cell.length_b   1.000
_cell.length_c   1.000
_cell.angle_alpha   90.00
_cell.angle_beta   90.00
_cell.angle_gamma   90.00
#
_symmetry.space_group_name_H-M   'P 1'
#
loop_
_entity.id
_entity.type
_entity.pdbx_description
1 polymer ?
#
loop_
_entity_poly.entity_id
_entity_poly.type
_entity_poly.pdbx_seq_one_letter_code
_entity_poly.pdbx_strand_id
1 'polypeptide(L)'
;MDRAIHLLDVENLCGTPAFNDQDLIALQRRYSELIPIGPEDLVVVASSHYRARELMFGWTDARPLFGSGPDGADKCLLDVIFHEGIEGRFSHIVIGSGDGIFSPACRHLEAHGPSITVVARNRRSLSRYISAATEDIRLLEAATALGQV
;
A
#
# COMPACT_ATOMS: atom_id res chain seq x y z
N MET A 1 20.22 6.94 8.15
CA MET A 1 19.12 6.10 8.66
C MET A 1 18.12 6.01 7.53
N ASP A 2 17.88 4.81 7.04
CA ASP A 2 16.94 4.60 5.93
C ASP A 2 15.52 4.71 6.45
N ARG A 3 14.76 5.66 5.90
CA ARG A 3 13.35 5.92 6.24
C ARG A 3 12.49 5.46 5.07
N ALA A 4 11.36 4.83 5.37
CA ALA A 4 10.40 4.38 4.40
C ALA A 4 9.18 5.31 4.31
N ILE A 5 8.52 5.28 3.16
CA ILE A 5 7.13 5.74 3.02
C ILE A 5 6.27 4.56 2.57
N HIS A 6 5.14 4.36 3.24
CA HIS A 6 4.17 3.32 2.96
C HIS A 6 2.92 3.96 2.34
N LEU A 7 2.66 3.68 1.07
CA LEU A 7 1.56 4.22 0.27
C LEU A 7 0.51 3.12 0.09
N LEU A 8 -0.53 3.10 0.91
CA LEU A 8 -1.43 1.96 1.06
C LEU A 8 -2.82 2.26 0.50
N ASP A 9 -3.25 1.46 -0.46
CA ASP A 9 -4.66 1.43 -0.88
C ASP A 9 -5.43 0.46 0.02
N VAL A 10 -6.24 1.02 0.91
CA VAL A 10 -6.97 0.24 1.91
C VAL A 10 -8.01 -0.67 1.28
N GLU A 11 -8.69 -0.23 0.21
CA GLU A 11 -9.73 -1.02 -0.45
C GLU A 11 -9.11 -2.23 -1.16
N ASN A 12 -7.95 -2.02 -1.81
CA ASN A 12 -7.21 -3.10 -2.48
C ASN A 12 -6.68 -4.14 -1.48
N LEU A 13 -6.09 -3.68 -0.37
CA LEU A 13 -5.52 -4.56 0.66
C LEU A 13 -6.59 -5.29 1.47
N CYS A 14 -7.74 -4.65 1.74
CA CYS A 14 -8.91 -5.32 2.31
C CYS A 14 -9.61 -6.24 1.30
N GLY A 15 -9.49 -5.94 -0.01
CA GLY A 15 -10.16 -6.67 -1.08
C GLY A 15 -11.65 -6.33 -1.20
N THR A 16 -12.07 -5.21 -0.60
CA THR A 16 -13.45 -4.74 -0.61
C THR A 16 -13.49 -3.21 -0.48
N PRO A 17 -14.34 -2.52 -1.25
CA PRO A 17 -14.56 -1.07 -1.07
C PRO A 17 -15.38 -0.74 0.19
N ALA A 18 -15.98 -1.74 0.84
CA ALA A 18 -16.85 -1.60 1.99
C ALA A 18 -16.21 -2.09 3.30
N PHE A 19 -14.88 -1.95 3.44
CA PHE A 19 -14.17 -2.35 4.66
C PHE A 19 -14.67 -1.58 5.88
N ASN A 20 -14.76 -2.19 7.05
CA ASN A 20 -15.15 -1.54 8.31
C ASN A 20 -13.97 -1.43 9.31
N ASP A 21 -14.25 -0.97 10.53
CA ASP A 21 -13.25 -0.79 11.59
C ASP A 21 -12.49 -2.11 11.92
N GLN A 22 -13.17 -3.26 11.90
CA GLN A 22 -12.53 -4.56 12.15
C GLN A 22 -11.60 -4.95 11.00
N ASP A 23 -11.99 -4.66 9.75
CA ASP A 23 -11.14 -4.90 8.58
C ASP A 23 -9.87 -4.04 8.64
N LEU A 24 -9.98 -2.78 9.08
CA LEU A 24 -8.83 -1.88 9.28
C LEU A 24 -7.89 -2.37 10.38
N ILE A 25 -8.43 -2.80 11.53
CA ILE A 25 -7.63 -3.37 12.62
C ILE A 25 -6.89 -4.62 12.14
N ALA A 26 -7.60 -5.52 11.44
CA ALA A 26 -7.01 -6.73 10.90
C ALA A 26 -5.96 -6.42 9.81
N LEU A 27 -6.20 -5.43 8.97
CA LEU A 27 -5.25 -4.97 7.96
C LEU A 27 -3.98 -4.41 8.62
N GLN A 28 -4.11 -3.48 9.56
CA GLN A 28 -2.97 -2.89 10.27
C GLN A 28 -2.09 -3.95 10.92
N ARG A 29 -2.71 -4.90 11.61
CA ARG A 29 -1.98 -5.99 12.26
C ARG A 29 -1.23 -6.85 11.25
N ARG A 30 -1.90 -7.34 10.20
CA ARG A 30 -1.27 -8.20 9.19
C ARG A 30 -0.18 -7.46 8.42
N TYR A 31 -0.40 -6.18 8.14
CA TYR A 31 0.54 -5.34 7.45
C TYR A 31 1.81 -5.12 8.29
N SER A 32 1.68 -4.75 9.56
CA SER A 32 2.84 -4.52 10.45
C SER A 32 3.59 -5.81 10.80
N GLU A 33 2.91 -6.96 10.82
CA GLU A 33 3.54 -8.29 10.92
C GLU A 33 4.37 -8.64 9.67
N LEU A 34 3.95 -8.17 8.48
CA LEU A 34 4.60 -8.46 7.20
C LEU A 34 5.74 -7.49 6.87
N ILE A 35 5.51 -6.20 7.09
CA ILE A 35 6.42 -5.08 6.82
C ILE A 35 6.49 -4.24 8.09
N PRO A 36 7.59 -4.30 8.85
CA PRO A 36 7.79 -3.42 10.01
C PRO A 36 7.73 -1.95 9.59
N ILE A 37 7.01 -1.14 10.36
CA ILE A 37 6.96 0.32 10.21
C ILE A 37 7.86 0.92 11.29
N GLY A 38 8.92 1.60 10.85
CA GLY A 38 9.86 2.30 11.73
C GLY A 38 9.28 3.60 12.29
N PRO A 39 9.85 4.13 13.38
CA PRO A 39 9.37 5.35 14.03
C PRO A 39 9.52 6.62 13.16
N GLU A 40 10.39 6.57 12.15
CA GLU A 40 10.65 7.67 11.22
C GLU A 40 9.92 7.46 9.88
N ASP A 41 9.18 6.36 9.73
CA ASP A 41 8.50 6.06 8.48
C ASP A 41 7.22 6.87 8.36
N LEU A 42 6.86 7.22 7.12
CA LEU A 42 5.60 7.88 6.84
C LEU A 42 4.59 6.86 6.32
N VAL A 43 3.43 6.76 6.96
CA VAL A 43 2.32 5.96 6.46
C VAL A 43 1.29 6.88 5.82
N VAL A 44 0.97 6.64 4.55
CA VAL A 44 -0.09 7.30 3.80
C VAL A 44 -1.10 6.24 3.40
N VAL A 45 -2.36 6.45 3.77
CA VAL A 45 -3.46 5.53 3.48
C VAL A 45 -4.47 6.22 2.57
N ALA A 46 -4.81 5.59 1.47
CA ALA A 46 -5.81 6.10 0.53
C ALA A 46 -7.05 5.20 0.48
N SER A 47 -8.19 5.84 0.31
CA SER A 47 -9.47 5.16 0.09
C SER A 47 -10.47 6.09 -0.60
N SER A 48 -11.55 5.52 -1.10
CA SER A 48 -12.76 6.25 -1.44
C SER A 48 -13.25 7.14 -0.29
N HIS A 49 -13.69 8.35 -0.63
CA HIS A 49 -14.30 9.29 0.32
C HIS A 49 -15.53 8.71 1.06
N TYR A 50 -16.20 7.69 0.51
CA TYR A 50 -17.30 6.99 1.19
C TYR A 50 -16.85 6.21 2.44
N ARG A 51 -15.55 5.93 2.59
CA ARG A 51 -14.96 5.26 3.77
C ARG A 51 -14.13 6.23 4.63
N ALA A 52 -14.30 7.53 4.44
CA ALA A 52 -13.49 8.53 5.14
C ALA A 52 -13.61 8.43 6.66
N ARG A 53 -14.82 8.19 7.18
CA ARG A 53 -15.05 8.02 8.62
C ARG A 53 -14.22 6.87 9.17
N GLU A 54 -14.33 5.69 8.57
CA GLU A 54 -13.63 4.49 9.02
C GLU A 54 -12.12 4.69 8.95
N LEU A 55 -11.60 5.27 7.87
CA LEU A 55 -10.16 5.47 7.72
C LEU A 55 -9.60 6.52 8.70
N MET A 56 -10.29 7.66 8.88
CA MET A 56 -9.84 8.73 9.78
C MET A 56 -9.75 8.29 11.24
N PHE A 57 -10.66 7.43 11.68
CA PHE A 57 -10.71 6.97 13.08
C PHE A 57 -10.05 5.60 13.28
N GLY A 58 -9.90 4.81 12.22
CA GLY A 58 -9.35 3.47 12.31
C GLY A 58 -7.84 3.40 12.25
N TRP A 59 -7.15 4.33 11.58
CA TRP A 59 -5.69 4.34 11.41
C TRP A 59 -5.08 5.72 11.72
N THR A 60 -5.05 6.09 13.00
CA THR A 60 -4.78 7.46 13.46
C THR A 60 -3.35 7.94 13.24
N ASP A 61 -2.39 7.02 13.15
CA ASP A 61 -0.97 7.34 12.98
C ASP A 61 -0.55 7.37 11.49
N ALA A 62 -1.52 7.45 10.58
CA ALA A 62 -1.30 7.57 9.14
C ALA A 62 -1.86 8.91 8.60
N ARG A 63 -1.31 9.38 7.48
CA ARG A 63 -1.88 10.47 6.68
C ARG A 63 -2.98 9.90 5.79
N PRO A 64 -4.26 10.27 6.00
CA PRO A 64 -5.33 9.80 5.15
C PRO A 64 -5.45 10.64 3.87
N LEU A 65 -5.75 9.99 2.75
CA LEU A 65 -6.11 10.59 1.47
C LEU A 65 -7.46 10.02 1.00
N PHE A 66 -8.30 10.88 0.42
CA PHE A 66 -9.65 10.51 -0.02
C PHE A 66 -9.86 10.83 -1.48
N GLY A 67 -10.16 9.79 -2.25
CA GLY A 67 -10.46 9.88 -3.68
C GLY A 67 -11.95 9.82 -3.98
N SER A 68 -12.34 10.41 -5.11
CA SER A 68 -13.69 10.30 -5.67
C SER A 68 -13.66 9.71 -7.07
N GLY A 69 -14.73 8.99 -7.43
CA GLY A 69 -14.86 8.35 -8.74
C GLY A 69 -13.99 7.09 -8.90
N PRO A 70 -13.96 6.53 -10.12
CA PRO A 70 -13.11 5.39 -10.44
C PRO A 70 -11.64 5.68 -10.14
N ASP A 71 -10.97 4.73 -9.51
CA ASP A 71 -9.56 4.76 -9.17
C ASP A 71 -9.18 5.98 -8.31
N GLY A 72 -10.11 6.48 -7.50
CA GLY A 72 -9.92 7.68 -6.70
C GLY A 72 -8.77 7.54 -5.71
N ALA A 73 -8.71 6.40 -5.01
CA ALA A 73 -7.62 6.09 -4.08
C ALA A 73 -6.28 5.99 -4.81
N ASP A 74 -6.25 5.30 -5.96
CA ASP A 74 -5.05 5.14 -6.77
C ASP A 74 -4.49 6.49 -7.22
N LYS A 75 -5.34 7.38 -7.73
CA LYS A 75 -4.96 8.72 -8.17
C LYS A 75 -4.35 9.54 -7.03
N CYS A 76 -4.91 9.45 -5.82
CA CYS A 76 -4.33 10.11 -4.66
C CYS A 76 -2.92 9.60 -4.33
N LEU A 77 -2.68 8.29 -4.40
CA LEU A 77 -1.35 7.73 -4.15
C LEU A 77 -0.36 8.05 -5.27
N LEU A 78 -0.78 8.02 -6.53
CA LEU A 78 0.05 8.42 -7.67
C LEU A 78 0.43 9.91 -7.58
N ASP A 79 -0.47 10.77 -7.11
CA ASP A 79 -0.18 12.19 -6.87
C ASP A 79 0.96 12.37 -5.85
N VAL A 80 0.92 11.61 -4.74
CA VAL A 80 2.04 11.58 -3.77
C VAL A 80 3.34 11.13 -4.43
N ILE A 81 3.29 10.06 -5.23
CA ILE A 81 4.48 9.51 -5.89
C ILE A 81 5.13 10.51 -6.83
N PHE A 82 4.34 11.17 -7.68
CA PHE A 82 4.90 11.99 -8.77
C PHE A 82 5.05 13.47 -8.41
N HIS A 83 4.39 13.96 -7.36
CA HIS A 83 4.33 15.40 -7.08
C HIS A 83 4.85 15.81 -5.70
N GLU A 84 5.13 14.87 -4.79
CA GLU A 84 5.68 15.20 -3.47
C GLU A 84 7.18 14.93 -3.30
N GLY A 85 7.88 14.57 -4.37
CA GLY A 85 9.34 14.34 -4.36
C GLY A 85 9.77 13.33 -3.31
N ILE A 86 9.06 12.19 -3.23
CA ILE A 86 9.30 11.16 -2.22
C ILE A 86 10.62 10.43 -2.47
N GLU A 87 11.04 10.31 -3.73
CA GLU A 87 12.27 9.64 -4.18
C GLU A 87 13.55 10.31 -3.66
N GLY A 88 13.51 11.61 -3.36
CA GLY A 88 14.62 12.34 -2.74
C GLY A 88 14.59 12.33 -1.21
N ARG A 89 13.51 11.84 -0.59
CA ARG A 89 13.26 11.92 0.87
C ARG A 89 13.26 10.58 1.57
N PHE A 90 12.93 9.51 0.86
CA PHE A 90 12.81 8.15 1.39
C PHE A 90 13.68 7.22 0.57
N SER A 91 14.48 6.38 1.24
CA SER A 91 15.32 5.38 0.57
C SER A 91 14.57 4.08 0.28
N HIS A 92 13.37 3.90 0.85
CA HIS A 92 12.49 2.77 0.61
C HIS A 92 11.05 3.26 0.42
N ILE A 93 10.38 2.80 -0.64
CA ILE A 93 8.97 3.09 -0.89
C ILE A 93 8.21 1.77 -0.92
N VAL A 94 7.18 1.66 -0.09
CA VAL A 94 6.28 0.51 -0.06
C VAL A 94 4.95 0.91 -0.69
N ILE A 95 4.54 0.17 -1.72
CA ILE A 95 3.24 0.38 -2.39
C ILE A 95 2.32 -0.77 -1.99
N GLY A 96 1.29 -0.45 -1.21
CA GLY A 96 0.26 -1.38 -0.75
C GLY A 96 -0.90 -1.48 -1.73
N SER A 97 -0.68 -2.07 -2.90
CA SER A 97 -1.72 -2.41 -3.87
C SER A 97 -1.24 -3.50 -4.83
N GLY A 98 -2.14 -4.37 -5.27
CA GLY A 98 -1.89 -5.31 -6.36
C GLY A 98 -2.20 -4.76 -7.75
N ASP A 99 -2.76 -3.56 -7.86
CA ASP A 99 -3.25 -3.01 -9.13
C ASP A 99 -2.11 -2.71 -10.13
N GLY A 100 -2.34 -3.00 -11.41
CA GLY A 100 -1.40 -2.72 -12.49
C GLY A 100 -1.16 -1.24 -12.74
N ILE A 101 -2.06 -0.35 -12.29
CA ILE A 101 -1.92 1.10 -12.47
C ILE A 101 -0.64 1.67 -11.83
N PHE A 102 -0.12 1.02 -10.79
CA PHE A 102 1.13 1.41 -10.12
C PHE A 102 2.39 0.90 -10.82
N SER A 103 2.29 0.08 -11.87
CA SER A 103 3.46 -0.48 -12.56
C SER A 103 4.39 0.60 -13.14
N PRO A 104 3.91 1.67 -13.81
CA PRO A 104 4.77 2.77 -14.25
C PRO A 104 5.44 3.50 -13.07
N ALA A 105 4.73 3.67 -11.96
CA ALA A 105 5.27 4.29 -10.75
C ALA A 105 6.41 3.46 -10.13
N CYS A 106 6.26 2.14 -10.06
CA CYS A 106 7.33 1.24 -9.60
C CYS A 106 8.61 1.43 -10.42
N ARG A 107 8.49 1.36 -11.76
CA ARG A 107 9.64 1.54 -12.67
C ARG A 107 10.27 2.92 -12.55
N HIS A 108 9.45 3.95 -12.40
CA HIS A 108 9.92 5.31 -12.22
C HIS A 108 10.76 5.41 -10.94
N LEU A 109 10.24 4.96 -9.81
CA LEU A 109 10.93 5.07 -8.52
C LEU A 109 12.21 4.23 -8.48
N GLU A 110 12.20 2.99 -8.97
CA GLU A 110 13.42 2.14 -9.04
C GLU A 110 14.54 2.81 -9.85
N ALA A 111 14.19 3.53 -10.93
CA ALA A 111 15.16 4.25 -11.74
C ALA A 111 15.75 5.51 -11.03
N HIS A 112 15.11 5.99 -9.96
CA HIS A 112 15.50 7.22 -9.26
C HIS A 112 16.12 6.97 -7.87
N GLY A 113 16.32 5.71 -7.48
CA GLY A 113 17.18 5.34 -6.36
C GLY A 113 16.54 4.54 -5.22
N PRO A 114 15.30 4.85 -4.76
CA PRO A 114 14.70 4.10 -3.67
C PRO A 114 14.51 2.62 -4.02
N SER A 115 14.69 1.75 -3.02
CA SER A 115 14.18 0.37 -3.13
C SER A 115 12.65 0.40 -3.11
N ILE A 116 12.03 -0.53 -3.83
CA ILE A 116 10.57 -0.66 -3.91
C ILE A 116 10.15 -2.02 -3.37
N THR A 117 9.13 -2.02 -2.51
CA THR A 117 8.39 -3.23 -2.16
C THR A 117 6.93 -3.05 -2.50
N VAL A 118 6.34 -4.00 -3.22
CA VAL A 118 4.89 -4.02 -3.42
C VAL A 118 4.25 -5.03 -2.47
N VAL A 119 3.26 -4.56 -1.71
CA VAL A 119 2.43 -5.41 -0.85
C VAL A 119 1.08 -5.57 -1.53
N ALA A 120 0.76 -6.79 -1.96
CA ALA A 120 -0.55 -7.13 -2.51
C ALA A 120 -1.35 -7.95 -1.50
N ARG A 121 -2.69 -7.87 -1.56
CA ARG A 121 -3.55 -8.71 -0.72
C ARG A 121 -3.26 -10.19 -0.92
N ASN A 122 -3.22 -10.64 -2.18
CA ASN A 122 -2.87 -12.01 -2.54
C ASN A 122 -2.40 -12.16 -3.98
N ARG A 123 -2.02 -13.39 -4.36
CA ARG A 123 -1.53 -13.68 -5.71
C ARG A 123 -2.57 -13.41 -6.80
N ARG A 124 -3.86 -13.51 -6.49
CA ARG A 124 -4.95 -13.26 -7.47
C ARG A 124 -5.21 -11.77 -7.70
N SER A 125 -4.98 -10.93 -6.69
CA SER A 125 -5.09 -9.48 -6.80
C SER A 125 -3.83 -8.83 -7.37
N LEU A 126 -2.72 -9.57 -7.46
CA LEU A 126 -1.46 -9.07 -8.01
C LEU A 126 -1.48 -9.04 -9.54
N SER A 127 -1.35 -7.85 -10.10
CA SER A 127 -1.23 -7.63 -11.53
C SER A 127 0.09 -8.18 -12.09
N ARG A 128 0.01 -8.73 -13.32
CA ARG A 128 1.18 -9.18 -14.09
C ARG A 128 2.13 -8.02 -14.40
N TYR A 129 1.59 -6.80 -14.54
CA TYR A 129 2.38 -5.60 -14.80
C TYR A 129 3.24 -5.22 -13.60
N ILE A 130 2.73 -5.40 -12.38
CA ILE A 130 3.52 -5.23 -11.16
C ILE A 130 4.58 -6.31 -11.05
N SER A 131 4.21 -7.58 -11.28
CA SER A 131 5.16 -8.70 -11.25
C SER A 131 6.33 -8.55 -12.22
N ALA A 132 6.14 -7.79 -13.30
CA ALA A 132 7.17 -7.49 -14.28
C ALA A 132 7.92 -6.17 -14.02
N ALA A 133 7.45 -5.35 -13.07
CA ALA A 133 7.96 -4.00 -12.81
C ALA A 133 8.77 -3.89 -11.53
N THR A 134 8.67 -4.84 -10.61
CA THR A 134 9.48 -4.87 -9.39
C THR A 134 9.72 -6.30 -8.93
N GLU A 135 10.85 -6.53 -8.23
CA GLU A 135 11.26 -7.85 -7.76
C GLU A 135 10.78 -8.16 -6.33
N ASP A 136 10.72 -7.16 -5.44
CA ASP A 136 10.30 -7.37 -4.05
C ASP A 136 8.79 -7.23 -3.90
N ILE A 137 8.12 -8.38 -3.85
CA ILE A 137 6.67 -8.48 -3.72
C ILE A 137 6.34 -9.31 -2.48
N ARG A 138 5.50 -8.75 -1.61
CA ARG A 138 4.98 -9.39 -0.39
C ARG A 138 3.47 -9.57 -0.49
N LEU A 139 2.95 -10.66 0.06
CA LEU A 139 1.52 -10.95 0.05
C LEU A 139 0.98 -10.91 1.49
N LEU A 140 -0.17 -10.24 1.70
CA LEU A 140 -0.84 -10.17 3.02
C LEU A 140 -1.54 -11.47 3.42
N GLU A 141 -1.80 -12.38 2.48
CA GLU A 141 -2.32 -13.70 2.81
C GLU A 141 -1.40 -14.36 3.85
N ALA A 142 -1.99 -14.76 4.98
CA ALA A 142 -1.31 -15.59 5.94
C ALA A 142 -0.76 -16.81 5.19
N ALA A 143 0.50 -17.18 5.46
CA ALA A 143 1.04 -18.46 5.02
C ALA A 143 -0.04 -19.50 5.31
N THR A 144 -0.64 -20.06 4.26
CA THR A 144 -1.58 -21.15 4.43
C THR A 144 -0.83 -22.16 5.27
N ALA A 145 -1.40 -22.58 6.40
CA ALA A 145 -0.84 -23.66 7.17
C ALA A 145 -0.80 -24.91 6.27
N LEU A 146 0.30 -25.06 5.53
CA LEU A 146 0.68 -26.28 4.85
C LEU A 146 1.11 -27.22 5.97
N GLY A 147 0.16 -27.94 6.53
CA GLY A 147 0.45 -28.93 7.56
C GLY A 147 -0.71 -29.19 8.50
N GLN A 148 -1.76 -29.83 8.00
CA GLN A 148 -2.35 -30.93 8.76
C GLN A 148 -2.36 -32.15 7.84
N VAL A 149 -1.43 -33.05 8.15
CA VAL A 149 -1.41 -34.45 7.69
C VAL A 149 -2.54 -35.20 8.38
#